data_AF-A0A176RVE5-F1
#
_entry.id   AF-A0A176RVE5-F1
#
_cell.length_a   1.000
_cell.length_b   1.000
_cell.length_c   1.000
_cell.angle_alpha   90.00
_cell.angle_beta   90.00
_cell.angle_gamma   90.00
#
_symmetry.space_group_name_H-M   'P 1'
#
loop_
_entity.id
_entity.type
_entity.pdbx_description
1 polymer ?
#
loop_
_entity_poly.entity_id
_entity_poly.type
_entity_poly.pdbx_seq_one_letter_code
_entity_poly.pdbx_strand_id
1 'polypeptide(L)' 'MARTPSNMMPLGTIAPDFTLPNTVTGDTVTLSDLKSDIATVIMFICNHCPYV' A
#
# COMPACT_ATOMS: atom_id res chain seq x y z
N MET A 1 11.28 14.69 -7.30
CA MET A 1 11.67 13.27 -7.23
C MET A 1 11.84 12.88 -5.78
N ALA A 2 11.53 11.64 -5.40
CA ALA A 2 11.72 11.16 -4.03
C ALA A 2 13.17 11.35 -3.55
N ARG A 3 13.35 11.73 -2.28
CA ARG A 3 14.68 11.84 -1.65
C ARG A 3 15.42 10.51 -1.64
N THR A 4 14.68 9.43 -1.40
CA THR A 4 15.15 8.05 -1.52
C THR A 4 14.26 7.36 -2.57
N PRO A 5 14.82 6.85 -3.67
CA PRO A 5 14.03 6.16 -4.69
C PRO A 5 13.51 4.81 -4.20
N SER A 6 12.54 4.25 -4.92
CA SER A 6 11.98 2.94 -4.62
C SER A 6 13.03 1.83 -4.70
N ASN A 7 12.94 0.83 -3.82
CA ASN A 7 13.77 -0.39 -3.88
C ASN A 7 13.39 -1.33 -5.04
N MET A 8 12.31 -1.03 -5.77
CA MET A 8 11.79 -1.79 -6.91
C MET A 8 11.64 -3.28 -6.62
N MET A 9 10.53 -3.66 -5.98
CA MET A 9 10.20 -5.07 -5.77
C MET A 9 10.18 -5.83 -7.11
N PRO A 10 10.73 -7.06 -7.19
CA PRO A 10 10.71 -7.85 -8.41
C PRO A 10 9.29 -8.07 -8.93
N LEU A 11 9.10 -8.01 -10.24
CA LEU A 11 7.81 -8.31 -10.86
C LEU A 11 7.44 -9.77 -10.63
N GLY A 12 6.14 -10.03 -10.43
CA GLY A 12 5.63 -11.36 -10.07
C GLY A 12 5.76 -11.70 -8.58
N THR A 13 6.35 -10.82 -7.76
CA THR A 13 6.32 -10.97 -6.30
C THR A 13 4.87 -10.96 -5.82
N ILE A 14 4.50 -11.98 -5.05
CA ILE A 14 3.18 -12.03 -4.40
C ILE A 14 3.12 -10.92 -3.34
N ALA A 15 2.05 -10.13 -3.37
CA ALA A 15 1.83 -9.07 -2.40
C ALA A 15 1.86 -9.66 -0.97
N PRO A 16 2.72 -9.15 -0.07
CA PRO A 16 2.71 -9.57 1.32
C PRO A 16 1.38 -9.24 1.98
N ASP A 17 0.87 -10.17 2.79
CA ASP A 17 -0.38 -9.96 3.50
C ASP A 17 -0.23 -8.86 4.56
N PHE A 18 -1.34 -8.19 4.88
CA PHE A 18 -1.40 -7.19 5.94
C PHE A 18 -2.75 -7.21 6.63
N THR A 19 -2.75 -6.76 7.88
CA THR A 19 -3.94 -6.52 8.69
C THR A 19 -3.73 -5.21 9.43
N LEU A 20 -4.35 -4.13 8.96
CA LEU A 20 -4.07 -2.76 9.42
C LEU A 20 -5.36 -2.00 9.73
N PRO A 21 -5.34 -1.07 10.71
CA PRO A 21 -6.49 -0.22 10.98
C PRO A 21 -6.66 0.83 9.88
N ASN A 22 -7.88 0.96 9.36
CA ASN A 22 -8.30 2.06 8.51
C ASN A 22 -8.72 3.24 9.39
N THR A 23 -7.96 4.34 9.34
CA THR A 23 -8.20 5.51 10.19
C THR A 23 -9.42 6.34 9.78
N VAL A 24 -10.02 6.08 8.60
CA VAL A 24 -11.23 6.78 8.12
C VAL A 24 -12.50 6.12 8.66
N THR A 25 -12.58 4.80 8.64
CA THR A 25 -13.77 4.05 9.08
C THR A 25 -13.63 3.49 10.50
N GLY A 26 -12.40 3.30 10.98
CA GLY A 26 -12.09 2.67 12.26
C GLY A 26 -11.98 1.14 12.20
N ASP A 27 -12.29 0.53 11.06
CA ASP A 27 -12.24 -0.93 10.89
C ASP A 27 -10.82 -1.41 10.67
N THR A 28 -10.56 -2.68 10.98
CA THR A 28 -9.35 -3.36 10.54
C THR A 28 -9.57 -3.96 9.16
N VAL A 29 -8.67 -3.69 8.23
CA VAL A 29 -8.73 -4.18 6.84
C VAL A 29 -7.56 -5.12 6.55
N THR A 30 -7.81 -6.12 5.72
CA THR A 30 -6.78 -7.04 5.22
C THR A 30 -6.53 -6.89 3.72
N LEU A 31 -5.41 -7.42 3.23
CA LEU A 31 -5.18 -7.50 1.78
C LEU A 31 -6.26 -8.32 1.08
N SER A 32 -6.74 -9.39 1.73
CA SER A 32 -7.79 -10.25 1.18
C SER A 32 -9.11 -9.51 0.99
N ASP A 33 -9.49 -8.65 1.93
CA ASP A 33 -10.71 -7.84 1.85
C ASP A 33 -10.65 -6.79 0.73
N LEU A 34 -9.44 -6.30 0.43
CA LEU A 34 -9.19 -5.23 -0.54
C LEU A 34 -8.79 -5.75 -1.93
N LYS A 35 -8.77 -7.07 -2.13
CA LYS A 35 -8.39 -7.69 -3.39
C LYS A 35 -9.47 -7.43 -4.45
N SER A 36 -9.06 -6.83 -5.56
CA SER A 36 -9.92 -6.62 -6.74
C SER A 36 -9.80 -7.78 -7.73
N ASP A 37 -10.83 -7.97 -8.56
CA ASP A 37 -10.83 -8.93 -9.67
C ASP A 37 -9.85 -8.56 -10.80
N ILE A 38 -9.46 -7.28 -10.89
CA ILE A 38 -8.57 -6.79 -11.95
C ILE A 38 -7.19 -6.45 -11.37
N ALA A 39 -7.13 -5.50 -10.45
CA ALA A 39 -5.88 -5.03 -9.87
C ALA A 39 -6.10 -4.32 -8.53
N THR A 40 -5.16 -4.51 -7.60
CA THR A 40 -5.11 -3.78 -6.34
C THR A 40 -3.90 -2.85 -6.35
N VAL A 41 -4.11 -1.57 -6.10
CA VAL A 41 -3.04 -0.55 -6.04
C VAL A 41 -2.72 -0.26 -4.58
N ILE A 42 -1.46 -0.45 -4.19
CA ILE A 42 -0.96 -0.13 -2.84
C ILE A 42 -0.02 1.06 -2.94
N MET A 43 -0.28 2.09 -2.13
CA MET A 43 0.53 3.31 -2.09
C MET A 43 1.06 3.53 -0.68
N PHE A 44 2.34 3.84 -0.55
CA PHE A 44 2.96 4.25 0.71
C PHE A 44 3.11 5.77 0.71
N ILE A 45 2.30 6.46 1.51
CA ILE A 45 2.23 7.92 1.56
C ILE A 45 2.29 8.47 3.00
N CYS A 46 2.56 9.76 3.15
CA CYS A 46 2.46 10.45 4.43
C CYS A 46 2.04 11.92 4.26
N ASN A 47 1.53 12.53 5.33
CA ASN A 47 0.85 13.83 5.25
C ASN A 47 1.78 15.04 5.13
N HIS A 48 3.09 14.86 5.36
CA HIS A 48 4.03 15.97 5.50
C HIS A 48 5.35 15.65 4.79
N CYS A 49 5.26 15.11 3.58
CA CYS A 49 6.42 14.96 2.70
C CYS A 49 6.23 15.85 1.47
N PRO A 50 7.26 16.57 1.00
CA PRO A 50 7.15 17.32 -0.25
C PRO A 50 7.37 16.44 -1.49
N TYR A 51 7.63 15.14 -1.30
CA TYR A 51 7.96 14.19 -2.36
C TYR A 51 6.89 13.12 -2.59
N VAL A 52 5.92 13.06 -1.68
CA VAL A 52 4.77 12.17 -1.69
C VAL A 52 3.58 12.96 -1.18
#